data_AF-A0A1F6K4Y5-F1
#
_entry.id   AF-A0A1F6K4Y5-F1
#
_cell.length_a   1.000
_cell.length_b   1.000
_cell.length_c   1.000
_cell.angle_alpha   90.00
_cell.angle_beta   90.00
_cell.angle_gamma   90.00
#
_symmetry.space_group_name_H-M   'P 1'
#
loop_
_entity.id
_entity.type
_entity.pdbx_description
1 polymer ?
#
loop_
_entity_poly.entity_id
_entity_poly.type
_entity_poly.pdbx_seq_one_letter_code
_entity_poly.pdbx_strand_id
1 'polypeptide(L)'
;MKKGISAKILLIPGFIIALLLLLLLFSSLDPQIFLGRFNGEYEKNQAYLLTAMKTKLPETPLPEIKFPIQGYRIPGLGGFCWIESSSGLIKYLEPDIDFDTFIFYARPTLVMAGRNKNERWGPGLNQTHAFTELGYTAFRGSTNPRHPPQSVFPDIDPRNLIYFKTAEEELTFMKKLISMKIIPTIVYAGDFSTVVGYNREGIWIVKSDPSQTDREERNFMTYPVPFEPTFITYEELPKDWDLDHQFFWFEKTGLRKSENEIYLENKQNAKEATQNIRIVIDFLKKGGNLVDFTYEIDIPSSMTLYRYFTKRGNLDLANKYLEIAKIYEVQRVSLGKDSGRSESNARKFYIETLTKVQPLLEKAAVMWQ
;
A
#
# COMPACT_ATOMS: atom_id res chain seq x y z
N MET A 1 50.06 23.60 -37.27
CA MET A 1 48.99 22.81 -36.63
C MET A 1 48.49 23.57 -35.40
N LYS A 2 47.33 24.25 -35.49
CA LYS A 2 46.72 24.92 -34.33
C LYS A 2 45.99 23.88 -33.48
N LYS A 3 46.48 23.61 -32.26
CA LYS A 3 45.83 22.72 -31.30
C LYS A 3 44.60 23.44 -30.71
N GLY A 4 43.41 22.91 -30.98
CA GLY A 4 42.16 23.41 -30.40
C GLY A 4 42.14 23.17 -28.89
N ILE A 5 41.62 24.15 -28.14
CA ILE A 5 41.41 24.05 -26.69
C ILE A 5 40.36 22.96 -26.44
N SER A 6 40.66 22.04 -25.51
CA SER A 6 39.79 20.92 -25.14
C SER A 6 38.44 21.41 -24.60
N ALA A 7 37.34 20.89 -25.16
CA ALA A 7 35.97 21.18 -24.73
C ALA A 7 35.69 20.88 -23.25
N LYS A 8 36.56 20.11 -22.58
CA LYS A 8 36.47 19.85 -21.14
C LYS A 8 36.71 21.09 -20.28
N ILE A 9 37.43 22.10 -20.77
CA ILE A 9 37.76 23.33 -20.00
C ILE A 9 36.57 24.33 -20.00
N LEU A 10 35.68 24.27 -21.01
CA LEU A 10 34.49 25.12 -21.10
C LEU A 10 33.28 24.58 -20.32
N LEU A 11 33.26 23.29 -19.95
CA LEU A 11 32.15 22.66 -19.24
C LEU A 11 32.14 22.94 -17.73
N ILE A 12 33.30 23.18 -17.12
CA ILE A 12 33.41 23.44 -15.67
C ILE A 12 32.85 24.83 -15.31
N PRO A 13 33.18 25.93 -16.02
CA PRO A 13 32.57 27.23 -15.75
C PRO A 13 31.07 27.24 -16.08
N GLY A 14 30.64 26.59 -17.17
CA GLY A 14 29.23 26.52 -17.57
C GLY A 14 28.37 25.77 -16.57
N PHE A 15 28.87 24.66 -16.01
CA PHE A 15 28.18 23.91 -14.96
C PHE A 15 28.08 24.70 -13.65
N ILE A 16 29.13 25.42 -13.26
CA ILE A 16 29.13 26.27 -12.07
C ILE A 16 28.17 27.45 -12.22
N ILE A 17 28.11 28.07 -13.41
CA ILE A 17 27.16 29.16 -13.71
C ILE A 17 25.71 28.64 -13.72
N ALA A 18 25.46 27.45 -14.29
CA ALA A 18 24.14 26.82 -14.24
C ALA A 18 23.72 26.47 -12.80
N LEU A 19 24.64 25.98 -11.98
CA LEU A 19 24.40 25.69 -10.56
C LEU A 19 24.12 26.96 -9.75
N LEU A 20 24.86 28.04 -10.02
CA LEU A 20 24.64 29.35 -9.39
C LEU A 20 23.32 29.99 -9.84
N LEU A 21 22.93 29.85 -11.11
CA LEU A 21 21.63 30.31 -11.60
C LEU A 21 20.48 29.50 -11.02
N LEU A 22 20.64 28.18 -10.83
CA LEU A 22 19.69 27.33 -10.11
C LEU A 22 19.58 27.75 -8.64
N LEU A 23 20.70 27.97 -7.96
CA LEU A 23 20.73 28.48 -6.58
C LEU A 23 20.10 29.87 -6.47
N LEU A 24 20.30 30.76 -7.45
CA LEU A 24 19.69 32.09 -7.50
C LEU A 24 18.19 32.03 -7.80
N LEU A 25 17.72 31.11 -8.65
CA LEU A 25 16.29 30.84 -8.87
C LEU A 25 15.61 30.25 -7.63
N PHE A 26 16.30 29.39 -6.87
CA PHE A 26 15.79 28.84 -5.61
C PHE A 26 15.88 29.83 -4.43
N SER A 27 16.81 30.79 -4.45
CA SER A 27 16.97 31.80 -3.40
C SER A 27 16.23 33.13 -3.68
N SER A 28 15.74 33.34 -4.90
CA SER A 28 14.88 34.48 -5.27
C SER A 28 13.38 34.18 -5.21
N LEU A 29 12.99 32.92 -4.96
CA LEU A 29 11.64 32.59 -4.51
C LEU A 29 11.52 33.01 -3.04
N ASP A 30 10.89 34.15 -2.82
CA ASP A 30 10.58 34.66 -1.48
C ASP A 30 9.97 33.53 -0.62
N PRO A 31 10.59 33.19 0.53
CA PRO A 31 10.04 32.22 1.46
C PRO A 31 8.59 32.52 1.84
N GLN A 32 8.16 33.80 1.81
CA GLN A 32 6.79 34.19 2.05
C GLN A 32 5.81 33.80 0.91
N ILE A 33 6.27 33.68 -0.34
CA ILE A 33 5.45 33.18 -1.46
C ILE A 33 5.32 31.65 -1.37
N PHE A 34 6.39 30.96 -0.96
CA PHE A 34 6.35 29.52 -0.72
C PHE A 34 5.43 29.22 0.49
N LEU A 35 5.67 29.83 1.65
CA LEU A 35 4.85 29.71 2.87
C LEU A 35 3.41 30.22 2.68
N GLY A 36 3.19 31.26 1.89
CA GLY A 36 1.87 31.78 1.52
C GLY A 36 1.07 30.81 0.65
N ARG A 37 1.73 30.09 -0.28
CA ARG A 37 1.10 28.98 -1.01
C ARG A 37 0.80 27.79 -0.10
N PHE A 38 1.66 27.48 0.88
CA PHE A 38 1.38 26.43 1.88
C PHE A 38 0.18 26.75 2.75
N ASN A 39 0.09 27.99 3.25
CA ASN A 39 -1.04 28.40 4.08
C ASN A 39 -2.36 28.43 3.26
N GLY A 40 -2.31 28.89 2.01
CA GLY A 40 -3.48 28.88 1.12
C GLY A 40 -3.96 27.46 0.74
N GLU A 41 -3.05 26.52 0.47
CA GLU A 41 -3.40 25.12 0.23
C GLU A 41 -3.92 24.42 1.50
N TYR A 42 -3.34 24.73 2.67
CA TYR A 42 -3.83 24.24 3.97
C TYR A 42 -5.29 24.63 4.22
N GLU A 43 -5.61 25.92 4.14
CA GLU A 43 -6.97 26.43 4.41
C GLU A 43 -8.01 25.90 3.41
N LYS A 44 -7.63 25.82 2.13
CA LYS A 44 -8.48 25.26 1.07
C LYS A 44 -8.79 23.78 1.32
N ASN A 45 -7.82 22.99 1.76
CA ASN A 45 -8.01 21.56 2.03
C ASN A 45 -8.89 21.32 3.27
N GLN A 46 -8.75 22.15 4.30
CA GLN A 46 -9.63 22.08 5.48
C GLN A 46 -11.08 22.46 5.15
N ALA A 47 -11.30 23.50 4.34
CA ALA A 47 -12.63 23.87 3.88
C ALA A 47 -13.27 22.76 3.02
N TYR A 48 -12.48 22.10 2.17
CA TYR A 48 -12.95 20.97 1.39
C TYR A 48 -13.34 19.78 2.28
N LEU A 49 -12.58 19.44 3.34
CA LEU A 49 -12.96 18.39 4.29
C LEU A 49 -14.34 18.60 4.89
N LEU A 50 -14.65 19.83 5.31
CA LEU A 50 -15.96 20.17 5.89
C LEU A 50 -17.12 19.91 4.92
N THR A 51 -16.84 19.88 3.62
CA THR A 51 -17.83 19.58 2.57
C THR A 51 -17.80 18.13 2.09
N ALA A 52 -16.64 17.47 2.11
CA ALA A 52 -16.44 16.13 1.57
C ALA A 52 -16.70 15.03 2.59
N MET A 53 -16.38 15.27 3.88
CA MET A 53 -16.71 14.35 4.96
C MET A 53 -18.20 14.42 5.28
N LYS A 54 -18.87 13.26 5.37
CA LYS A 54 -20.26 13.21 5.82
C LYS A 54 -20.36 13.38 7.32
N THR A 55 -19.31 12.97 8.03
CA THR A 55 -19.30 12.92 9.49
C THR A 55 -18.82 14.24 10.07
N LYS A 56 -19.67 14.87 10.89
CA LYS A 56 -19.25 16.05 11.66
C LYS A 56 -18.34 15.60 12.81
N LEU A 57 -17.09 16.06 12.79
CA LEU A 57 -16.14 15.81 13.87
C LEU A 57 -16.43 16.69 15.10
N PRO A 58 -16.10 16.21 16.32
CA PRO A 58 -16.24 17.02 17.52
C PRO A 58 -15.17 18.11 17.57
N GLU A 59 -15.47 19.21 18.27
CA GLU A 59 -14.52 20.30 18.47
C GLU A 59 -13.28 19.85 19.24
N THR A 60 -13.49 18.98 20.24
CA THR A 60 -12.44 18.32 21.03
C THR A 60 -12.62 16.79 20.98
N PRO A 61 -11.53 16.01 20.98
CA PRO A 61 -11.65 14.55 21.09
C PRO A 61 -12.29 14.14 22.41
N LEU A 62 -12.94 12.97 22.43
CA LEU A 62 -13.36 12.34 23.68
C LEU A 62 -12.13 11.98 24.55
N PRO A 63 -12.28 11.84 25.88
CA PRO A 63 -11.13 11.61 26.76
C PRO A 63 -10.39 10.28 26.51
N GLU A 64 -11.13 9.21 26.25
CA GLU A 64 -10.59 7.87 26.04
C GLU A 64 -11.54 7.01 25.19
N ILE A 65 -10.98 6.25 24.26
CA ILE A 65 -11.70 5.32 23.38
C ILE A 65 -10.82 4.13 23.06
N LYS A 66 -11.40 2.92 23.05
CA LYS A 66 -10.79 1.74 22.44
C LYS A 66 -11.86 0.88 21.77
N PHE A 67 -11.64 0.54 20.51
CA PHE A 67 -12.51 -0.37 19.76
C PHE A 67 -12.01 -1.81 19.85
N PRO A 68 -12.91 -2.80 19.84
CA PRO A 68 -12.56 -4.22 19.90
C PRO A 68 -12.13 -4.74 18.51
N ILE A 69 -11.12 -4.10 17.93
CA ILE A 69 -10.59 -4.43 16.60
C ILE A 69 -9.27 -5.18 16.78
N GLN A 70 -9.20 -6.40 16.26
CA GLN A 70 -7.99 -7.24 16.24
C GLN A 70 -7.22 -7.07 14.93
N GLY A 71 -5.93 -7.38 14.91
CA GLY A 71 -5.18 -7.53 13.67
C GLY A 71 -5.30 -8.92 13.08
N TYR A 72 -4.95 -9.04 11.79
CA TYR A 72 -4.83 -10.33 11.12
C TYR A 72 -3.51 -10.36 10.36
N ARG A 73 -2.71 -11.41 10.54
CA ARG A 73 -1.46 -11.62 9.82
C ARG A 73 -1.55 -12.84 8.91
N ILE A 74 -1.04 -12.75 7.68
CA ILE A 74 -0.83 -13.92 6.83
C ILE A 74 0.60 -14.43 7.06
N PRO A 75 0.80 -15.61 7.66
CA PRO A 75 2.12 -16.11 7.97
C PRO A 75 3.01 -16.29 6.72
N GLY A 76 4.30 -16.01 6.85
CA GLY A 76 5.31 -16.32 5.83
C GLY A 76 5.30 -15.39 4.61
N LEU A 77 4.55 -14.28 4.63
CA LEU A 77 4.50 -13.31 3.53
C LEU A 77 4.96 -11.92 3.97
N GLY A 78 5.92 -11.35 3.23
CA GLY A 78 6.22 -9.93 3.28
C GLY A 78 5.30 -9.15 2.34
N GLY A 79 5.02 -7.87 2.64
CA GLY A 79 4.30 -6.98 1.73
C GLY A 79 2.77 -7.00 1.84
N PHE A 80 2.19 -7.66 2.85
CA PHE A 80 0.74 -7.62 3.13
C PHE A 80 0.35 -6.63 4.22
N CYS A 81 1.29 -5.86 4.79
CA CYS A 81 1.04 -5.02 5.98
C CYS A 81 -0.14 -4.04 5.81
N TRP A 82 -0.43 -3.61 4.57
CA TRP A 82 -1.60 -2.78 4.27
C TRP A 82 -2.94 -3.51 4.47
N ILE A 83 -3.07 -4.75 4.03
CA ILE A 83 -4.26 -5.56 4.24
C ILE A 83 -4.33 -6.06 5.69
N GLU A 84 -3.20 -6.48 6.24
CA GLU A 84 -3.15 -7.02 7.60
C GLU A 84 -3.64 -6.02 8.64
N SER A 85 -3.26 -4.75 8.48
CA SER A 85 -3.73 -3.66 9.34
C SER A 85 -5.22 -3.36 9.15
N SER A 86 -5.74 -3.40 7.93
CA SER A 86 -7.13 -3.06 7.62
C SER A 86 -8.13 -4.22 7.76
N SER A 87 -7.67 -5.47 7.84
CA SER A 87 -8.54 -6.66 7.86
C SER A 87 -9.40 -6.77 9.12
N GLY A 88 -8.87 -6.34 10.26
CA GLY A 88 -9.68 -6.24 11.47
C GLY A 88 -10.67 -5.10 11.41
N LEU A 89 -10.23 -3.98 10.86
CA LEU A 89 -11.06 -2.80 10.69
C LEU A 89 -12.28 -3.14 9.82
N ILE A 90 -12.08 -3.82 8.69
CA ILE A 90 -13.21 -4.17 7.84
C ILE A 90 -14.15 -5.16 8.52
N LYS A 91 -13.64 -6.15 9.26
CA LYS A 91 -14.50 -7.09 9.98
C LYS A 91 -15.37 -6.38 11.02
N TYR A 92 -14.88 -5.30 11.60
CA TYR A 92 -15.61 -4.45 12.53
C TYR A 92 -16.65 -3.55 11.82
N LEU A 93 -16.30 -2.99 10.66
CA LEU A 93 -17.16 -2.08 9.91
C LEU A 93 -18.23 -2.81 9.07
N GLU A 94 -17.90 -3.95 8.50
CA GLU A 94 -18.73 -4.79 7.63
C GLU A 94 -18.69 -6.25 8.16
N PRO A 95 -19.46 -6.58 9.21
CA PRO A 95 -19.36 -7.87 9.89
C PRO A 95 -19.68 -9.10 9.04
N ASP A 96 -20.39 -8.93 7.92
CA ASP A 96 -20.68 -9.98 6.94
C ASP A 96 -19.50 -10.25 5.99
N ILE A 97 -18.54 -9.33 5.89
CA ILE A 97 -17.34 -9.49 5.07
C ILE A 97 -16.26 -10.20 5.90
N ASP A 98 -15.85 -11.37 5.43
CA ASP A 98 -14.68 -12.05 5.96
C ASP A 98 -13.37 -11.58 5.29
N PHE A 99 -12.25 -12.01 5.84
CA PHE A 99 -10.92 -11.68 5.35
C PHE A 99 -10.70 -12.00 3.86
N ASP A 100 -11.06 -13.20 3.40
CA ASP A 100 -10.82 -13.62 2.01
C ASP A 100 -11.69 -12.83 1.04
N THR A 101 -12.95 -12.56 1.43
CA THR A 101 -13.86 -11.70 0.67
C THR A 101 -13.33 -10.26 0.64
N PHE A 102 -12.84 -9.71 1.75
CA PHE A 102 -12.22 -8.37 1.76
C PHE A 102 -11.05 -8.27 0.79
N ILE A 103 -10.15 -9.25 0.78
CA ILE A 103 -9.03 -9.23 -0.17
C ILE A 103 -9.54 -9.37 -1.61
N PHE A 104 -10.58 -10.16 -1.85
CA PHE A 104 -11.19 -10.28 -3.17
C PHE A 104 -11.71 -8.93 -3.69
N TYR A 105 -12.29 -8.11 -2.81
CA TYR A 105 -12.68 -6.72 -3.08
C TYR A 105 -11.48 -5.80 -3.32
N ALA A 106 -10.33 -6.10 -2.72
CA ALA A 106 -9.11 -5.32 -2.91
C ALA A 106 -8.44 -5.55 -4.27
N ARG A 107 -9.04 -6.39 -5.14
CA ARG A 107 -8.47 -6.87 -6.41
C ARG A 107 -7.09 -7.46 -6.14
N PRO A 108 -6.98 -8.74 -5.70
CA PRO A 108 -5.72 -9.34 -5.26
C PRO A 108 -4.66 -9.19 -6.32
N THR A 109 -3.74 -8.25 -6.20
CA THR A 109 -2.63 -8.04 -7.16
C THR A 109 -1.37 -8.71 -6.63
N LEU A 110 -0.41 -8.96 -7.50
CA LEU A 110 0.95 -9.37 -7.19
C LEU A 110 1.83 -8.23 -7.66
N VAL A 111 2.37 -7.47 -6.72
CA VAL A 111 3.36 -6.45 -7.01
C VAL A 111 4.74 -7.03 -6.80
N MET A 112 5.52 -6.99 -7.88
CA MET A 112 6.96 -7.11 -7.76
C MET A 112 7.48 -5.72 -7.43
N ALA A 113 7.97 -5.55 -6.19
CA ALA A 113 8.56 -4.29 -5.75
C ALA A 113 10.07 -4.46 -5.56
N GLY A 114 10.84 -3.58 -6.19
CA GLY A 114 12.29 -3.46 -6.03
C GLY A 114 12.66 -2.38 -5.02
N ARG A 115 12.10 -2.40 -3.81
CA ARG A 115 12.39 -1.37 -2.79
C ARG A 115 13.59 -1.73 -1.91
N ASN A 116 14.50 -0.78 -1.73
CA ASN A 116 15.61 -0.83 -0.76
C ASN A 116 16.55 -2.05 -0.90
N LYS A 117 16.91 -2.44 -2.13
CA LYS A 117 17.73 -3.65 -2.42
C LYS A 117 17.08 -4.96 -1.96
N ASN A 118 15.81 -4.91 -1.54
CA ASN A 118 15.00 -6.05 -1.18
C ASN A 118 13.93 -6.24 -2.25
N GLU A 119 14.11 -7.34 -2.97
CA GLU A 119 13.20 -7.84 -3.99
C GLU A 119 12.04 -8.56 -3.30
N ARG A 120 10.91 -7.86 -3.16
CA ARG A 120 9.75 -8.39 -2.45
C ARG A 120 8.75 -8.95 -3.45
N TRP A 121 8.42 -10.23 -3.26
CA TRP A 121 7.15 -10.79 -3.69
C TRP A 121 6.12 -10.39 -2.64
N GLY A 122 5.21 -9.51 -3.01
CA GLY A 122 4.11 -9.13 -2.15
C GLY A 122 2.94 -8.72 -3.02
N PRO A 123 1.72 -8.81 -2.54
CA PRO A 123 0.64 -8.20 -3.25
C PRO A 123 0.76 -6.69 -3.19
N GLY A 124 0.51 -5.99 -4.29
CA GLY A 124 0.31 -4.54 -4.25
C GLY A 124 -1.14 -4.27 -3.97
N LEU A 125 -1.61 -4.78 -2.86
CA LEU A 125 -3.02 -4.70 -2.56
C LEU A 125 -3.33 -3.31 -2.08
N ASN A 126 -4.05 -2.56 -2.91
CA ASN A 126 -4.49 -1.23 -2.54
C ASN A 126 -5.67 -1.38 -1.58
N GLN A 127 -5.41 -1.32 -0.27
CA GLN A 127 -6.49 -1.30 0.74
C GLN A 127 -7.55 -0.26 0.38
N THR A 128 -7.11 0.86 -0.20
CA THR A 128 -7.95 1.96 -0.68
C THR A 128 -8.93 1.48 -1.73
N HIS A 129 -8.49 0.65 -2.68
CA HIS A 129 -9.38 0.09 -3.69
C HIS A 129 -10.45 -0.78 -3.05
N ALA A 130 -10.09 -1.68 -2.12
CA ALA A 130 -11.07 -2.48 -1.40
C ALA A 130 -12.12 -1.63 -0.69
N PHE A 131 -11.68 -0.59 0.04
CA PHE A 131 -12.59 0.35 0.69
C PHE A 131 -13.48 1.09 -0.32
N THR A 132 -12.94 1.55 -1.45
CA THR A 132 -13.71 2.17 -2.53
C THR A 132 -14.78 1.23 -3.09
N GLU A 133 -14.43 -0.04 -3.34
CA GLU A 133 -15.34 -1.08 -3.81
C GLU A 133 -16.42 -1.43 -2.77
N LEU A 134 -16.09 -1.28 -1.49
CA LEU A 134 -17.02 -1.37 -0.38
C LEU A 134 -17.86 -0.09 -0.21
N GLY A 135 -17.72 0.92 -1.06
CA GLY A 135 -18.51 2.16 -1.02
C GLY A 135 -17.97 3.21 -0.05
N TYR A 136 -16.70 3.14 0.32
CA TYR A 136 -16.04 4.15 1.14
C TYR A 136 -15.28 5.16 0.27
N THR A 137 -15.32 6.43 0.66
CA THR A 137 -14.38 7.44 0.15
C THR A 137 -13.12 7.40 1.01
N ALA A 138 -11.98 7.26 0.34
CA ALA A 138 -10.68 7.32 0.98
C ALA A 138 -10.14 8.75 1.05
N PHE A 139 -9.47 9.04 2.15
CA PHE A 139 -8.78 10.29 2.41
C PHE A 139 -7.37 10.02 2.89
N ARG A 140 -6.50 11.02 2.70
CA ARG A 140 -5.10 10.96 3.10
C ARG A 140 -4.72 12.22 3.84
N GLY A 141 -4.07 12.08 4.98
CA GLY A 141 -3.47 13.17 5.72
C GLY A 141 -1.95 13.08 5.67
N SER A 142 -1.29 14.23 5.64
CA SER A 142 0.17 14.28 5.76
C SER A 142 0.67 15.59 6.36
N THR A 143 1.81 15.53 7.06
CA THR A 143 2.62 16.73 7.37
C THR A 143 3.65 17.04 6.28
N ASN A 144 3.92 16.11 5.36
CA ASN A 144 4.85 16.29 4.26
C ASN A 144 4.15 16.78 2.98
N PRO A 145 4.47 17.97 2.46
CA PRO A 145 3.89 18.49 1.22
C PRO A 145 4.39 17.83 -0.07
N ARG A 146 5.36 16.91 0.01
CA ARG A 146 5.87 16.20 -1.18
C ARG A 146 4.93 15.06 -1.55
N HIS A 147 4.33 15.20 -2.71
CA HIS A 147 3.41 14.21 -3.24
C HIS A 147 4.17 13.06 -3.92
N PRO A 148 3.97 11.79 -3.51
CA PRO A 148 4.16 10.71 -4.46
C PRO A 148 3.20 10.90 -5.64
N PRO A 149 3.57 10.45 -6.85
CA PRO A 149 2.71 10.61 -8.02
C PRO A 149 1.35 9.94 -7.79
N GLN A 150 0.28 10.50 -8.40
CA GLN A 150 -1.09 9.99 -8.25
C GLN A 150 -1.23 8.51 -8.62
N SER A 151 -0.34 8.00 -9.49
CA SER A 151 -0.25 6.58 -9.85
C SER A 151 0.04 5.65 -8.65
N VAL A 152 0.53 6.18 -7.52
CA VAL A 152 0.76 5.42 -6.28
C VAL A 152 -0.55 5.25 -5.48
N PHE A 153 -1.49 6.19 -5.59
CA PHE A 153 -2.76 6.19 -4.87
C PHE A 153 -3.94 6.48 -5.81
N PRO A 154 -4.15 5.67 -6.87
CA PRO A 154 -5.12 5.99 -7.93
C PRO A 154 -6.56 6.12 -7.42
N ASP A 155 -6.92 5.39 -6.35
CA ASP A 155 -8.25 5.38 -5.74
C ASP A 155 -8.53 6.53 -4.75
N ILE A 156 -7.57 7.44 -4.52
CA ILE A 156 -7.77 8.63 -3.67
C ILE A 156 -7.92 9.85 -4.58
N ASP A 157 -9.07 10.55 -4.53
CA ASP A 157 -9.22 11.85 -5.21
C ASP A 157 -8.10 12.80 -4.72
N PRO A 158 -7.32 13.44 -5.62
CA PRO A 158 -6.26 14.36 -5.23
C PRO A 158 -6.70 15.47 -4.26
N ARG A 159 -7.99 15.86 -4.29
CA ARG A 159 -8.58 16.86 -3.38
C ARG A 159 -8.79 16.33 -1.96
N ASN A 160 -8.83 15.01 -1.77
CA ASN A 160 -8.96 14.36 -0.47
C ASN A 160 -7.62 14.27 0.29
N LEU A 161 -6.57 14.94 -0.20
CA LEU A 161 -5.29 15.04 0.48
C LEU A 161 -5.26 16.29 1.38
N ILE A 162 -5.03 16.06 2.66
CA ILE A 162 -5.11 17.05 3.71
C ILE A 162 -3.75 17.26 4.35
N TYR A 163 -3.41 18.53 4.55
CA TYR A 163 -2.15 18.91 5.17
C TYR A 163 -2.35 19.34 6.62
N PHE A 164 -1.41 18.93 7.46
CA PHE A 164 -1.30 19.32 8.86
C PHE A 164 0.01 20.08 9.06
N LYS A 165 0.00 21.14 9.88
CA LYS A 165 1.23 21.92 10.12
C LYS A 165 2.18 21.19 11.06
N THR A 166 1.63 20.37 11.96
CA THR A 166 2.38 19.65 12.98
C THR A 166 1.83 18.24 13.17
N ALA A 167 2.66 17.32 13.67
CA ALA A 167 2.22 15.98 14.07
C ALA A 167 1.21 16.02 15.23
N GLU A 168 1.22 17.08 16.04
CA GLU A 168 0.23 17.28 17.11
C GLU A 168 -1.16 17.65 16.57
N GLU A 169 -1.22 18.50 15.54
CA GLU A 169 -2.47 18.80 14.82
C GLU A 169 -3.02 17.54 14.16
N GLU A 170 -2.16 16.76 13.49
CA GLU A 170 -2.50 15.48 12.88
C GLU A 170 -3.04 14.47 13.89
N LEU A 171 -2.33 14.28 15.01
CA LEU A 171 -2.74 13.39 16.09
C LEU A 171 -4.06 13.83 16.72
N THR A 172 -4.26 15.13 16.92
CA THR A 172 -5.52 15.69 17.43
C THR A 172 -6.66 15.41 16.47
N PHE A 173 -6.45 15.58 15.17
CA PHE A 173 -7.43 15.25 14.14
C PHE A 173 -7.75 13.75 14.12
N MET A 174 -6.74 12.87 14.17
CA MET A 174 -6.95 11.42 14.29
C MET A 174 -7.79 11.04 15.51
N LYS A 175 -7.56 11.66 16.68
CA LYS A 175 -8.38 11.43 17.87
C LYS A 175 -9.84 11.86 17.68
N LYS A 176 -10.09 12.96 16.94
CA LYS A 176 -11.44 13.40 16.55
C LYS A 176 -12.11 12.39 15.61
N LEU A 177 -11.38 11.84 14.64
CA LEU A 177 -11.88 10.77 13.77
C LEU A 177 -12.29 9.55 14.59
N ILE A 178 -11.40 9.06 15.46
CA ILE A 178 -11.65 7.90 16.33
C ILE A 178 -12.84 8.16 17.27
N SER A 179 -13.00 9.40 17.75
CA SER A 179 -14.18 9.84 18.50
C SER A 179 -15.50 9.63 17.78
N MET A 180 -15.47 9.67 16.47
CA MET A 180 -16.63 9.44 15.60
C MET A 180 -16.65 8.05 14.98
N LYS A 181 -15.86 7.10 15.52
CA LYS A 181 -15.73 5.72 15.00
C LYS A 181 -15.13 5.64 13.59
N ILE A 182 -14.45 6.69 13.14
CA ILE A 182 -13.65 6.67 11.92
C ILE A 182 -12.22 6.29 12.30
N ILE A 183 -11.79 5.10 11.91
CA ILE A 183 -10.56 4.49 12.40
C ILE A 183 -9.42 4.70 11.39
N PRO A 184 -8.39 5.49 11.70
CA PRO A 184 -7.31 5.77 10.76
C PRO A 184 -6.27 4.65 10.73
N THR A 185 -5.58 4.54 9.59
CA THR A 185 -4.37 3.71 9.41
C THR A 185 -3.16 4.62 9.24
N ILE A 186 -2.08 4.37 9.98
CA ILE A 186 -0.81 5.10 9.95
C ILE A 186 0.31 4.23 9.40
N VAL A 187 1.44 4.84 9.02
CA VAL A 187 2.72 4.13 8.86
C VAL A 187 3.49 4.19 10.18
N TYR A 188 3.81 3.03 10.75
CA TYR A 188 4.52 2.89 12.02
C TYR A 188 5.57 1.79 11.93
N ALA A 189 6.84 2.13 12.22
CA ALA A 189 8.01 1.27 12.07
C ALA A 189 8.16 0.67 10.66
N GLY A 190 7.85 1.44 9.62
CA GLY A 190 7.93 1.02 8.22
C GLY A 190 6.80 0.09 7.75
N ASP A 191 5.80 -0.17 8.59
CA ASP A 191 4.61 -0.97 8.27
C ASP A 191 3.32 -0.18 8.49
N PHE A 192 2.25 -0.56 7.78
CA PHE A 192 0.94 0.03 8.04
C PHE A 192 0.30 -0.55 9.31
N SER A 193 -0.32 0.32 10.09
CA SER A 193 -0.94 -0.02 11.38
C SER A 193 -2.27 0.71 11.55
N THR A 194 -3.28 0.05 12.11
CA THR A 194 -4.59 0.68 12.37
C THR A 194 -4.66 1.20 13.80
N VAL A 195 -5.02 2.48 13.99
CA VAL A 195 -5.13 3.10 15.31
C VAL A 195 -6.53 2.88 15.86
N VAL A 196 -6.69 1.87 16.70
CA VAL A 196 -7.99 1.37 17.17
C VAL A 196 -8.47 2.05 18.45
N GLY A 197 -7.70 2.98 19.00
CA GLY A 197 -8.06 3.72 20.20
C GLY A 197 -6.95 4.61 20.72
N TYR A 198 -7.27 5.40 21.73
CA TYR A 198 -6.34 6.24 22.48
C TYR A 198 -6.86 6.56 23.88
N ASN A 199 -5.93 6.94 24.75
CA ASN A 199 -6.22 7.53 26.05
C ASN A 199 -5.24 8.70 26.31
N ARG A 200 -5.13 9.14 27.57
CA ARG A 200 -4.24 10.23 27.97
C ARG A 200 -2.73 9.89 27.88
N GLU A 201 -2.37 8.61 27.87
CA GLU A 201 -0.99 8.12 27.93
C GLU A 201 -0.46 7.66 26.56
N GLY A 202 -1.34 7.25 25.65
CA GLY A 202 -0.93 6.74 24.34
C GLY A 202 -2.07 6.30 23.45
N ILE A 203 -1.73 5.46 22.48
CA ILE A 203 -2.64 4.90 21.47
C ILE A 203 -2.57 3.37 21.45
N TRP A 204 -3.67 2.72 21.06
CA TRP A 204 -3.66 1.30 20.71
C TRP A 204 -3.57 1.16 19.20
N ILE A 205 -2.57 0.40 18.73
CA ILE A 205 -2.38 0.13 17.31
C ILE A 205 -2.40 -1.36 17.03
N VAL A 206 -3.01 -1.72 15.91
CA VAL A 206 -2.86 -3.03 15.28
C VAL A 206 -1.60 -2.97 14.44
N LYS A 207 -0.49 -3.49 14.98
CA LYS A 207 0.80 -3.59 14.30
C LYS A 207 1.12 -5.06 14.01
N SER A 208 1.40 -5.36 12.75
CA SER A 208 1.79 -6.69 12.31
C SER A 208 3.12 -7.10 12.99
N ASP A 209 3.10 -8.06 13.92
CA ASP A 209 4.31 -8.58 14.61
C ASP A 209 4.70 -9.96 14.03
N PRO A 210 5.78 -10.03 13.22
CA PRO A 210 6.29 -11.29 12.67
C PRO A 210 6.65 -12.32 13.73
N SER A 211 7.21 -11.88 14.87
CA SER A 211 7.75 -12.78 15.88
C SER A 211 6.66 -13.62 16.57
N GLN A 212 5.42 -13.12 16.58
CA GLN A 212 4.29 -13.80 17.20
C GLN A 212 3.52 -14.72 16.24
N THR A 213 3.73 -14.56 14.94
CA THR A 213 2.84 -15.08 13.89
C THR A 213 3.52 -15.99 12.88
N ASP A 214 4.80 -15.73 12.57
CA ASP A 214 5.63 -16.54 11.65
C ASP A 214 6.36 -17.64 12.43
N ARG A 215 5.69 -18.79 12.61
CA ARG A 215 6.28 -20.02 13.19
C ARG A 215 6.69 -20.98 12.07
N GLU A 216 7.69 -21.84 12.29
CA GLU A 216 8.25 -22.73 11.25
C GLU A 216 7.20 -23.63 10.56
N GLU A 217 6.13 -24.01 11.26
CA GLU A 217 5.04 -24.83 10.71
C GLU A 217 4.00 -24.02 9.91
N ARG A 218 4.04 -22.68 10.00
CA ARG A 218 3.08 -21.78 9.36
C ARG A 218 3.69 -21.21 8.10
N ASN A 219 2.90 -21.24 7.04
CA ASN A 219 3.27 -20.69 5.75
C ASN A 219 2.10 -19.89 5.16
N PHE A 220 2.35 -19.27 4.01
CA PHE A 220 1.40 -18.47 3.24
C PHE A 220 0.06 -19.18 2.92
N MET A 221 -0.03 -20.51 3.03
CA MET A 221 -1.26 -21.32 2.89
C MET A 221 -2.10 -21.37 4.17
N THR A 222 -1.56 -20.95 5.31
CA THR A 222 -2.22 -21.04 6.62
C THR A 222 -3.25 -19.92 6.75
N TYR A 223 -4.37 -20.21 7.44
CA TYR A 223 -5.37 -19.19 7.72
C TYR A 223 -4.77 -18.00 8.50
N PRO A 224 -5.24 -16.76 8.28
CA PRO A 224 -4.72 -15.59 8.95
C PRO A 224 -4.80 -15.73 10.46
N VAL A 225 -3.75 -15.29 11.13
CA VAL A 225 -3.62 -15.39 12.57
C VAL A 225 -4.13 -14.09 13.16
N PRO A 226 -5.19 -14.11 14.00
CA PRO A 226 -5.62 -12.93 14.71
C PRO A 226 -4.61 -12.55 15.80
N PHE A 227 -4.44 -11.26 16.06
CA PHE A 227 -3.61 -10.75 17.16
C PHE A 227 -4.20 -9.50 17.79
N GLU A 228 -3.88 -9.25 19.05
CA GLU A 228 -4.40 -8.11 19.80
C GLU A 228 -3.65 -6.80 19.48
N PRO A 229 -4.29 -5.64 19.60
CA PRO A 229 -3.63 -4.34 19.49
C PRO A 229 -2.56 -4.14 20.58
N THR A 230 -1.44 -3.55 20.17
CA THR A 230 -0.35 -3.14 21.05
C THR A 230 -0.57 -1.70 21.52
N PHE A 231 -0.31 -1.41 22.79
CA PHE A 231 -0.34 -0.05 23.31
C PHE A 231 1.03 0.63 23.12
N ILE A 232 1.01 1.86 22.59
CA ILE A 232 2.20 2.70 22.35
C ILE A 232 2.00 4.03 23.07
N THR A 233 2.94 4.42 23.91
CA THR A 233 2.86 5.70 24.63
C THR A 233 3.11 6.89 23.70
N TYR A 234 2.65 8.09 24.06
CA TYR A 234 2.98 9.30 23.30
C TYR A 234 4.47 9.65 23.32
N GLU A 235 5.24 9.14 24.27
CA GLU A 235 6.69 9.26 24.30
C GLU A 235 7.37 8.35 23.26
N GLU A 236 6.81 7.16 23.04
CA GLU A 236 7.33 6.17 22.08
C GLU A 236 6.87 6.44 20.65
N LEU A 237 5.64 6.97 20.48
CA LEU A 237 5.02 7.15 19.17
C LEU A 237 5.92 7.87 18.15
N PRO A 238 6.58 9.01 18.47
CA PRO A 238 7.40 9.74 17.50
C PRO A 238 8.68 9.01 17.06
N LYS A 239 9.10 7.95 17.77
CA LYS A 239 10.32 7.20 17.44
C LYS A 239 10.15 6.37 16.18
N ASP A 240 8.94 5.86 15.98
CA ASP A 240 8.60 4.89 14.93
C ASP A 240 7.47 5.38 14.00
N TRP A 241 6.80 6.48 14.33
CA TRP A 241 5.89 7.15 13.39
C TRP A 241 6.72 7.84 12.31
N ASP A 242 6.74 7.25 11.11
CA ASP A 242 7.73 7.53 10.06
C ASP A 242 7.74 9.00 9.61
N LEU A 243 8.88 9.45 9.08
CA LEU A 243 9.24 10.87 8.84
C LEU A 243 8.25 11.66 7.95
N ASP A 244 7.39 10.98 7.20
CA ASP A 244 6.40 11.60 6.32
C ASP A 244 5.01 11.79 6.94
N HIS A 245 4.80 11.30 8.18
CA HIS A 245 3.53 11.24 8.93
C HIS A 245 2.32 11.17 8.00
N GLN A 246 2.16 10.01 7.35
CA GLN A 246 1.01 9.78 6.48
C GLN A 246 0.02 8.88 7.22
N PHE A 247 -1.25 9.27 7.14
CA PHE A 247 -2.34 8.44 7.58
C PHE A 247 -3.48 8.48 6.59
N PHE A 248 -4.31 7.44 6.65
CA PHE A 248 -5.45 7.24 5.76
C PHE A 248 -6.68 6.99 6.62
N TRP A 249 -7.82 7.45 6.15
CA TRP A 249 -9.10 7.08 6.74
C TRP A 249 -10.16 6.93 5.65
N PHE A 250 -11.23 6.24 5.99
CA PHE A 250 -12.26 5.83 5.06
C PHE A 250 -13.63 6.18 5.63
N GLU A 251 -14.47 6.86 4.85
CA GLU A 251 -15.85 7.15 5.23
C GLU A 251 -16.84 6.47 4.30
N LYS A 252 -17.89 5.87 4.85
CA LYS A 252 -18.95 5.25 4.05
C LYS A 252 -19.78 6.33 3.37
N THR A 253 -19.57 6.53 2.08
CA THR A 253 -20.25 7.59 1.30
C THR A 253 -21.18 7.02 0.24
N GLY A 254 -20.95 5.79 -0.21
CA GLY A 254 -21.73 5.09 -1.23
C GLY A 254 -22.19 3.71 -0.79
N LEU A 255 -22.75 2.99 -1.76
CA LEU A 255 -23.14 1.60 -1.59
C LEU A 255 -21.97 0.69 -1.98
N ARG A 256 -21.87 -0.44 -1.28
CA ARG A 256 -20.95 -1.52 -1.62
C ARG A 256 -21.33 -2.11 -2.98
N LYS A 257 -20.36 -2.32 -3.87
CA LYS A 257 -20.58 -3.12 -5.09
C LYS A 257 -20.96 -4.55 -4.74
N SER A 258 -21.85 -5.14 -5.53
CA SER A 258 -22.24 -6.54 -5.31
C SER A 258 -21.07 -7.49 -5.52
N GLU A 259 -21.08 -8.64 -4.84
CA GLU A 259 -20.04 -9.65 -5.03
C GLU A 259 -19.95 -10.12 -6.49
N ASN A 260 -21.08 -10.13 -7.22
CA ASN A 260 -21.12 -10.47 -8.65
C ASN A 260 -20.37 -9.45 -9.52
N GLU A 261 -20.48 -8.15 -9.23
CA GLU A 261 -19.72 -7.12 -9.94
C GLU A 261 -18.21 -7.31 -9.69
N ILE A 262 -17.82 -7.46 -8.42
CA ILE A 262 -16.43 -7.73 -8.04
C ILE A 262 -15.91 -9.03 -8.66
N TYR A 263 -16.76 -10.05 -8.77
CA TYR A 263 -16.43 -11.30 -9.44
C TYR A 263 -16.14 -11.10 -10.93
N LEU A 264 -16.97 -10.32 -11.64
CA LEU A 264 -16.78 -10.03 -13.06
C LEU A 264 -15.52 -9.20 -13.30
N GLU A 265 -15.23 -8.22 -12.44
CA GLU A 265 -14.00 -7.42 -12.49
C GLU A 265 -12.76 -8.30 -12.28
N ASN A 266 -12.76 -9.16 -11.26
CA ASN A 266 -11.66 -10.09 -11.01
C ASN A 266 -11.51 -11.15 -12.12
N LYS A 267 -12.62 -11.60 -12.72
CA LYS A 267 -12.62 -12.49 -13.90
C LYS A 267 -11.95 -11.83 -15.09
N GLN A 268 -12.22 -10.53 -15.32
CA GLN A 268 -11.58 -9.76 -16.37
C GLN A 268 -10.08 -9.56 -16.08
N ASN A 269 -9.73 -9.21 -14.83
CA ASN A 269 -8.34 -9.09 -14.39
C ASN A 269 -7.55 -10.40 -14.60
N ALA A 270 -8.15 -11.55 -14.26
CA ALA A 270 -7.52 -12.86 -14.47
C ALA A 270 -7.21 -13.14 -15.95
N LYS A 271 -8.05 -12.66 -16.89
CA LYS A 271 -7.79 -12.76 -18.33
C LYS A 271 -6.65 -11.84 -18.77
N GLU A 272 -6.66 -10.59 -18.31
CA GLU A 272 -5.64 -9.59 -18.64
C GLU A 272 -4.26 -9.96 -18.09
N ALA A 273 -4.21 -10.58 -16.91
CA ALA A 273 -2.99 -11.01 -16.23
C ALA A 273 -2.06 -11.86 -17.11
N THR A 274 -2.66 -12.69 -17.98
CA THR A 274 -1.92 -13.50 -18.96
C THR A 274 -1.07 -12.62 -19.89
N GLN A 275 -1.68 -11.57 -20.44
CA GLN A 275 -1.00 -10.62 -21.34
C GLN A 275 -0.02 -9.74 -20.55
N ASN A 276 -0.40 -9.31 -19.35
CA ASN A 276 0.43 -8.49 -18.47
C ASN A 276 1.75 -9.21 -18.14
N ILE A 277 1.71 -10.50 -17.80
CA ILE A 277 2.92 -11.28 -17.55
C ILE A 277 3.84 -11.34 -18.78
N ARG A 278 3.28 -11.50 -19.99
CA ARG A 278 4.08 -11.49 -21.22
C ARG A 278 4.81 -10.16 -21.39
N ILE A 279 4.10 -9.05 -21.20
CA ILE A 279 4.66 -7.70 -21.28
C ILE A 279 5.81 -7.53 -20.27
N VAL A 280 5.62 -7.98 -19.03
CA VAL A 280 6.66 -7.94 -17.98
C VAL A 280 7.88 -8.77 -18.38
N ILE A 281 7.68 -10.01 -18.81
CA ILE A 281 8.76 -10.90 -19.23
C ILE A 281 9.57 -10.24 -20.35
N ASP A 282 8.91 -9.67 -21.35
CA ASP A 282 9.56 -9.02 -22.49
C ASP A 282 10.31 -7.75 -22.08
N PHE A 283 9.75 -6.95 -21.19
CA PHE A 283 10.43 -5.76 -20.64
C PHE A 283 11.70 -6.15 -19.89
N LEU A 284 11.64 -7.15 -19.01
CA LEU A 284 12.81 -7.64 -18.27
C LEU A 284 13.85 -8.25 -19.21
N LYS A 285 13.45 -9.04 -20.21
CA LYS A 285 14.37 -9.62 -21.21
C LYS A 285 15.12 -8.56 -22.02
N LYS A 286 14.51 -7.40 -22.27
CA LYS A 286 15.12 -6.25 -22.96
C LYS A 286 16.07 -5.43 -22.09
N GLY A 287 16.33 -5.85 -20.85
CA GLY A 287 17.22 -5.16 -19.93
C GLY A 287 16.51 -4.14 -19.04
N GLY A 288 15.17 -4.15 -18.99
CA GLY A 288 14.40 -3.36 -18.03
C GLY A 288 14.72 -3.73 -16.58
N ASN A 289 14.61 -2.76 -15.69
CA ASN A 289 14.82 -2.96 -14.26
C ASN A 289 13.53 -3.40 -13.59
N LEU A 290 13.64 -4.09 -12.46
CA LEU A 290 12.48 -4.34 -11.61
C LEU A 290 12.04 -2.99 -11.06
N VAL A 291 10.85 -2.56 -11.46
CA VAL A 291 10.18 -1.36 -10.94
C VAL A 291 8.92 -1.81 -10.21
N ASP A 292 8.41 -0.99 -9.29
CA ASP A 292 7.09 -1.19 -8.72
C ASP A 292 6.08 -1.21 -9.89
N PHE A 293 5.65 -2.40 -10.30
CA PHE A 293 4.66 -2.52 -11.38
C PHE A 293 3.33 -1.99 -10.83
N THR A 294 2.85 -0.93 -11.47
CA THR A 294 1.64 -0.20 -11.07
C THR A 294 0.38 -1.00 -11.42
N TYR A 295 -0.78 -0.48 -11.00
CA TYR A 295 -2.13 -1.00 -11.31
C TYR A 295 -2.36 -1.36 -12.79
N GLU A 296 -1.58 -0.77 -13.71
CA GLU A 296 -1.67 -1.00 -15.16
C GLU A 296 -1.16 -2.38 -15.61
N ILE A 297 -0.37 -3.08 -14.79
CA ILE A 297 0.16 -4.41 -15.09
C ILE A 297 -0.12 -5.34 -13.91
N ASP A 298 -1.40 -5.43 -13.56
CA ASP A 298 -1.87 -6.27 -12.46
C ASP A 298 -1.81 -7.76 -12.81
N ILE A 299 -1.40 -8.57 -11.84
CA ILE A 299 -1.31 -10.03 -11.88
C ILE A 299 -1.97 -10.56 -10.61
N PRO A 300 -3.00 -11.42 -10.67
CA PRO A 300 -3.70 -11.77 -9.45
C PRO A 300 -2.88 -12.54 -8.41
N SER A 301 -3.02 -12.21 -7.12
CA SER A 301 -2.46 -12.99 -6.01
C SER A 301 -3.12 -14.37 -5.95
N SER A 302 -2.38 -15.37 -6.42
CA SER A 302 -2.88 -16.75 -6.52
C SER A 302 -3.20 -17.37 -5.16
N MET A 303 -2.54 -16.94 -4.07
CA MET A 303 -2.86 -17.43 -2.74
C MET A 303 -4.25 -16.97 -2.28
N THR A 304 -4.52 -15.68 -2.42
CA THR A 304 -5.83 -15.12 -2.06
C THR A 304 -6.93 -15.81 -2.87
N LEU A 305 -6.72 -15.95 -4.18
CA LEU A 305 -7.69 -16.60 -5.05
C LEU A 305 -7.90 -18.08 -4.69
N TYR A 306 -6.84 -18.82 -4.35
CA TYR A 306 -6.98 -20.18 -3.82
C TYR A 306 -7.91 -20.23 -2.61
N ARG A 307 -7.68 -19.37 -1.60
CA ARG A 307 -8.49 -19.35 -0.38
C ARG A 307 -9.94 -18.95 -0.63
N TYR A 308 -10.13 -17.91 -1.43
CA TYR A 308 -11.44 -17.45 -1.87
C TYR A 308 -12.23 -18.56 -2.57
N PHE A 309 -11.66 -19.19 -3.61
CA PHE A 309 -12.34 -20.24 -4.36
C PHE A 309 -12.54 -21.53 -3.57
N THR A 310 -11.62 -21.87 -2.67
CA THR A 310 -11.79 -23.01 -1.74
C THR A 310 -13.03 -22.78 -0.87
N LYS A 311 -13.17 -21.59 -0.29
CA LYS A 311 -14.31 -21.24 0.56
C LYS A 311 -15.63 -21.24 -0.21
N ARG A 312 -15.62 -20.87 -1.49
CA ARG A 312 -16.79 -20.89 -2.38
C ARG A 312 -17.09 -22.27 -2.97
N GLY A 313 -16.31 -23.30 -2.63
CA GLY A 313 -16.50 -24.66 -3.11
C GLY A 313 -16.05 -24.90 -4.56
N ASN A 314 -15.40 -23.93 -5.20
CA ASN A 314 -14.84 -24.09 -6.54
C ASN A 314 -13.43 -24.70 -6.45
N LEU A 315 -13.38 -25.98 -6.10
CA LEU A 315 -12.13 -26.68 -5.79
C LEU A 315 -11.20 -26.82 -7.00
N ASP A 316 -11.73 -26.94 -8.21
CA ASP A 316 -10.90 -27.08 -9.41
C ASP A 316 -10.11 -25.79 -9.68
N LEU A 317 -10.79 -24.64 -9.67
CA LEU A 317 -10.13 -23.34 -9.84
C LEU A 317 -9.22 -23.03 -8.65
N ALA A 318 -9.64 -23.35 -7.43
CA ALA A 318 -8.80 -23.20 -6.25
C ALA A 318 -7.50 -23.99 -6.39
N ASN A 319 -7.57 -25.27 -6.76
CA ASN A 319 -6.39 -26.13 -6.94
C ASN A 319 -5.45 -25.62 -8.04
N LYS A 320 -6.00 -24.97 -9.08
CA LYS A 320 -5.17 -24.32 -10.10
C LYS A 320 -4.38 -23.14 -9.52
N TYR A 321 -5.03 -22.31 -8.70
CA TYR A 321 -4.36 -21.22 -8.00
C TYR A 321 -3.37 -21.70 -6.93
N LEU A 322 -3.66 -22.81 -6.26
CA LEU A 322 -2.74 -23.48 -5.33
C LEU A 322 -1.43 -23.90 -6.04
N GLU A 323 -1.53 -24.46 -7.23
CA GLU A 323 -0.38 -24.86 -8.04
C GLU A 323 0.53 -23.66 -8.35
N ILE A 324 -0.06 -22.54 -8.74
CA ILE A 324 0.67 -21.28 -8.99
C ILE A 324 1.31 -20.76 -7.70
N ALA A 325 0.55 -20.73 -6.60
CA ALA A 325 1.00 -20.21 -5.33
C ALA A 325 2.20 -21.02 -4.77
N LYS A 326 2.22 -22.35 -4.96
CA LYS A 326 3.35 -23.22 -4.61
C LYS A 326 4.62 -22.87 -5.39
N ILE A 327 4.51 -22.48 -6.66
CA ILE A 327 5.67 -22.01 -7.43
C ILE A 327 6.23 -20.75 -6.78
N TYR A 328 5.38 -19.75 -6.49
CA TYR A 328 5.83 -18.52 -5.84
C TYR A 328 6.49 -18.78 -4.48
N GLU A 329 5.97 -19.70 -3.67
CA GLU A 329 6.57 -20.02 -2.37
C GLU A 329 7.92 -20.72 -2.50
N VAL A 330 8.03 -21.75 -3.34
CA VAL A 330 9.32 -22.44 -3.54
C VAL A 330 10.37 -21.44 -4.00
N GLN A 331 9.97 -20.50 -4.87
CA GLN A 331 10.84 -19.42 -5.31
C GLN A 331 11.20 -18.48 -4.15
N ARG A 332 10.23 -18.01 -3.34
CA ARG A 332 10.47 -17.19 -2.14
C ARG A 332 11.45 -17.84 -1.16
N VAL A 333 11.24 -19.12 -0.83
CA VAL A 333 12.13 -19.87 0.08
C VAL A 333 13.55 -19.97 -0.49
N SER A 334 13.69 -20.15 -1.80
CA SER A 334 15.01 -20.20 -2.46
C SER A 334 15.77 -18.86 -2.45
N LEU A 335 15.11 -17.74 -2.11
CA LEU A 335 15.75 -16.43 -1.98
C LEU A 335 16.55 -16.28 -0.67
N GLY A 336 16.27 -17.10 0.35
CA GLY A 336 16.90 -16.97 1.67
C GLY A 336 16.46 -15.71 2.45
N LYS A 337 17.03 -15.51 3.65
CA LYS A 337 16.68 -14.36 4.52
C LYS A 337 17.32 -13.03 4.09
N ASP A 338 18.42 -13.08 3.33
CA ASP A 338 19.16 -11.93 2.82
C ASP A 338 19.43 -12.12 1.32
N SER A 339 18.50 -11.70 0.46
CA SER A 339 18.68 -11.83 -0.98
C SER A 339 19.54 -10.68 -1.53
N GLY A 340 20.80 -10.59 -1.13
CA GLY A 340 21.80 -9.67 -1.68
C GLY A 340 22.23 -10.07 -3.10
N ARG A 341 21.28 -10.22 -4.03
CA ARG A 341 21.54 -10.59 -5.42
C ARG A 341 21.97 -9.36 -6.22
N SER A 342 22.81 -9.58 -7.23
CA SER A 342 23.00 -8.57 -8.27
C SER A 342 21.70 -8.42 -9.07
N GLU A 343 21.44 -7.21 -9.55
CA GLU A 343 20.24 -6.88 -10.35
C GLU A 343 20.05 -7.81 -11.57
N SER A 344 21.14 -8.30 -12.16
CA SER A 344 21.10 -9.26 -13.26
C SER A 344 20.62 -10.65 -12.84
N ASN A 345 21.09 -11.15 -11.69
CA ASN A 345 20.71 -12.47 -11.16
C ASN A 345 19.24 -12.47 -10.69
N ALA A 346 18.83 -11.38 -10.08
CA ALA A 346 17.45 -11.08 -9.77
C ALA A 346 16.55 -11.14 -11.01
N ARG A 347 16.85 -10.33 -12.02
CA ARG A 347 16.10 -10.27 -13.28
C ARG A 347 15.94 -11.65 -13.92
N LYS A 348 17.02 -12.44 -14.00
CA LYS A 348 16.97 -13.81 -14.55
C LYS A 348 16.00 -14.69 -13.76
N PHE A 349 16.09 -14.65 -12.44
CA PHE A 349 15.23 -15.39 -11.53
C PHE A 349 13.73 -15.03 -11.69
N TYR A 350 13.42 -13.74 -11.87
CA TYR A 350 12.05 -13.29 -12.13
C TYR A 350 11.52 -13.77 -13.47
N ILE A 351 12.31 -13.66 -14.54
CA ILE A 351 11.92 -14.15 -15.87
C ILE A 351 11.62 -15.66 -15.80
N GLU A 352 12.47 -16.44 -15.13
CA GLU A 352 12.24 -17.89 -14.96
C GLU A 352 10.96 -18.20 -14.20
N THR A 353 10.67 -17.47 -13.12
CA THR A 353 9.46 -17.66 -12.31
C THR A 353 8.20 -17.31 -13.11
N LEU A 354 8.18 -16.13 -13.73
CA LEU A 354 7.04 -15.67 -14.52
C LEU A 354 6.78 -16.57 -15.72
N THR A 355 7.83 -17.05 -16.38
CA THR A 355 7.70 -18.00 -17.51
C THR A 355 7.06 -19.32 -17.08
N LYS A 356 7.34 -19.82 -15.87
CA LYS A 356 6.69 -21.03 -15.32
C LYS A 356 5.23 -20.81 -14.98
N VAL A 357 4.89 -19.64 -14.44
CA VAL A 357 3.54 -19.33 -13.95
C VAL A 357 2.59 -18.95 -15.08
N GLN A 358 3.05 -18.26 -16.12
CA GLN A 358 2.23 -17.78 -17.23
C GLN A 358 1.25 -18.84 -17.81
N PRO A 359 1.68 -20.05 -18.23
CA PRO A 359 0.75 -21.04 -18.79
C PRO A 359 -0.27 -21.58 -17.76
N LEU A 360 0.01 -21.48 -16.47
CA LEU A 360 -0.93 -21.87 -15.42
C LEU A 360 -2.01 -20.79 -15.21
N LEU A 361 -1.63 -19.52 -15.29
CA LEU A 361 -2.60 -18.41 -15.26
C LEU A 361 -3.49 -18.39 -16.49
N GLU A 362 -2.95 -18.72 -17.67
CA GLU A 362 -3.74 -18.92 -18.89
C GLU A 362 -4.84 -19.98 -18.68
N LYS A 363 -4.49 -21.11 -18.08
CA LYS A 363 -5.46 -22.16 -17.72
C LYS A 363 -6.46 -21.67 -16.67
N ALA A 364 -5.97 -21.02 -15.61
CA ALA A 364 -6.81 -20.49 -14.55
C ALA A 364 -7.87 -19.54 -15.12
N ALA A 365 -7.48 -18.59 -15.98
CA ALA A 365 -8.38 -17.60 -16.59
C ALA A 365 -9.55 -18.22 -17.37
N VAL A 366 -9.33 -19.37 -18.02
CA VAL A 366 -10.39 -20.11 -18.74
C VAL A 366 -11.33 -20.84 -17.78
N MET A 367 -10.86 -21.21 -16.58
CA MET A 367 -11.63 -21.93 -15.57
C MET A 367 -12.58 -21.04 -14.75
N TRP A 368 -12.54 -19.71 -14.91
CA TRP A 368 -13.53 -18.79 -14.32
C TRP A 368 -14.91 -18.85 -15.00
N GLN A 369 -15.17 -19.84 -15.86
CA GLN A 369 -16.37 -19.92 -16.67
C GLN A 369 -17.65 -19.99 -15.84
#